data_AF-A0A7C6YLA2-F1
#
_entry.id   AF-A0A7C6YLA2-F1
#
_cell.length_a   1.000
_cell.length_b   1.000
_cell.length_c   1.000
_cell.angle_alpha   90.00
_cell.angle_beta   90.00
_cell.angle_gamma   90.00
#
_symmetry.space_group_name_H-M   'P 1'
#
loop_
_entity.id
_entity.type
_entity.pdbx_description
1 polymer ?
#
loop_
_entity_poly.entity_id
_entity_poly.type
_entity_poly.pdbx_seq_one_letter_code
_entity_poly.pdbx_strand_id
1 'polypeptide(L)'
;MMEAGTTQLLEKDNAKSDYYQKAFEHIRDFESALAYAPNQVYIGNITPDELNNVERPWYENLLKDPKRFGPFGEILPEDEFFGLMASSDSFDLVVLEEGFSKEIKDKLSNHPLMTEEELGRIKTGAKIQTIEELVYEHDAIPLRYNNQIVGCVKKAHDRDENLNAHTMLENTATKASAYLALKHMIKNAQIAAQDIDYIIECSEEACGDMNQRGGGNFAKAIGELANCSNATGADIRGFCAAPAHAIVNAAALVSAGIFKKVAVVAGGAVAKLGMNGRDHVHKGLPLLEDMLGGFALLIGENDGKNPVIRTETIGRHTIGTGSSPQAVIQSIVYDPLDKLGYKAEDIDKFAPELQNPEITESAGAGNVPEANYKMIAALAVRRGEIERADMTSFVEEHGMPGFAPTQGHIPSGVPYVGFARDAILQGKMKKVMIIGKGSLFLGRMTNQFDGISFIMEKNPGITQKAAKPAEDVSKYLAEAFREFADYLKTRGESDGSQ
;
A
#
# COMPACT_ATOMS: atom_id res chain seq x y z
N MET A 1 -14.33 5.32 -13.77
CA MET A 1 -12.93 5.83 -13.80
C MET A 1 -12.05 5.18 -14.85
N MET A 2 -12.43 4.03 -15.43
CA MET A 2 -11.61 3.31 -16.43
C MET A 2 -11.11 4.19 -17.59
N GLU A 3 -11.86 5.23 -17.98
CA GLU A 3 -11.47 6.19 -19.03
C GLU A 3 -10.15 6.93 -18.76
N ALA A 4 -9.69 6.98 -17.51
CA ALA A 4 -8.48 7.66 -17.09
C ALA A 4 -7.25 6.75 -16.95
N GLY A 5 -7.40 5.44 -17.18
CA GLY A 5 -6.27 4.51 -17.24
C GLY A 5 -5.35 4.83 -18.42
N THR A 6 -4.03 4.64 -18.26
CA THR A 6 -3.06 5.07 -19.29
C THR A 6 -3.26 4.37 -20.62
N THR A 7 -3.66 3.11 -20.61
CA THR A 7 -3.88 2.32 -21.85
C THR A 7 -5.09 2.85 -22.62
N GLN A 8 -6.15 3.25 -21.92
CA GLN A 8 -7.37 3.81 -22.48
C GLN A 8 -7.10 5.19 -23.07
N LEU A 9 -6.36 6.03 -22.36
CA LEU A 9 -5.98 7.36 -22.86
C LEU A 9 -5.15 7.27 -24.13
N LEU A 10 -4.16 6.37 -24.19
CA LEU A 10 -3.34 6.19 -25.39
C LEU A 10 -4.14 5.62 -26.58
N GLU A 11 -5.14 4.78 -26.31
CA GLU A 11 -5.95 4.15 -27.36
C GLU A 11 -7.14 4.98 -27.82
N LYS A 12 -7.61 5.91 -27.00
CA LYS A 12 -8.73 6.81 -27.32
C LYS A 12 -8.52 7.59 -28.61
N ASP A 13 -7.29 8.03 -28.87
CA ASP A 13 -6.94 8.82 -30.05
C ASP A 13 -6.75 7.96 -31.31
N ASN A 14 -6.76 6.63 -31.17
CA ASN A 14 -6.70 5.69 -32.27
C ASN A 14 -8.11 5.26 -32.69
N ALA A 15 -8.67 5.94 -33.69
CA ALA A 15 -10.01 5.65 -34.22
C ALA A 15 -10.22 4.21 -34.74
N LYS A 16 -9.14 3.44 -34.96
CA LYS A 16 -9.17 2.03 -35.38
C LYS A 16 -8.85 1.05 -34.26
N SER A 17 -8.78 1.52 -33.02
CA SER A 17 -8.51 0.68 -31.86
C SER A 17 -9.67 -0.28 -31.59
N ASP A 18 -9.47 -1.56 -31.94
CA ASP A 18 -10.42 -2.63 -31.59
C ASP A 18 -10.56 -2.76 -30.06
N TYR A 19 -9.46 -2.53 -29.34
CA TYR A 19 -9.46 -2.48 -27.88
C TYR A 19 -10.38 -1.39 -27.35
N TYR A 20 -10.18 -0.13 -27.74
CA TYR A 20 -10.95 0.99 -27.17
C TYR A 20 -12.45 0.87 -27.45
N GLN A 21 -12.82 0.35 -28.62
CA GLN A 21 -14.21 0.13 -29.01
C GLN A 21 -14.91 -0.92 -28.14
N LYS A 22 -14.18 -1.94 -27.67
CA LYS A 22 -14.74 -3.07 -26.92
C LYS A 22 -14.47 -3.01 -25.42
N ALA A 23 -13.46 -2.26 -24.96
CA ALA A 23 -12.99 -2.28 -23.58
C ALA A 23 -14.11 -2.10 -22.56
N PHE A 24 -15.04 -1.18 -22.80
CA PHE A 24 -16.16 -0.91 -21.90
C PHE A 24 -17.17 -2.06 -21.81
N GLU A 25 -17.30 -2.89 -22.84
CA GLU A 25 -18.14 -4.11 -22.83
C GLU A 25 -17.53 -5.22 -21.99
N HIS A 26 -16.22 -5.15 -21.74
CA HIS A 26 -15.47 -6.11 -20.92
C HIS A 26 -15.34 -5.68 -19.46
N ILE A 27 -15.82 -4.48 -19.07
CA ILE A 27 -15.84 -4.05 -17.67
C ILE A 27 -16.84 -4.93 -16.91
N ARG A 28 -16.43 -5.45 -15.76
CA ARG A 28 -17.29 -6.28 -14.92
C ARG A 28 -18.30 -5.39 -14.20
N ASP A 29 -19.50 -5.93 -13.97
CA ASP A 29 -20.41 -5.33 -13.00
C ASP A 29 -19.90 -5.54 -11.57
N PHE A 30 -20.48 -4.79 -10.64
CA PHE A 30 -20.09 -4.84 -9.24
C PHE A 30 -20.24 -6.25 -8.65
N GLU A 31 -21.32 -6.96 -8.96
CA GLU A 31 -21.58 -8.30 -8.41
C GLU A 31 -20.54 -9.32 -8.88
N SER A 32 -20.12 -9.27 -10.14
CA SER A 32 -19.07 -10.14 -10.68
C SER A 32 -17.70 -9.80 -10.08
N ALA A 33 -17.37 -8.51 -9.94
CA ALA A 33 -16.14 -8.08 -9.28
C ALA A 33 -16.14 -8.46 -7.78
N LEU A 34 -17.29 -8.37 -7.12
CA LEU A 34 -17.48 -8.76 -5.73
C LEU A 34 -17.32 -10.28 -5.54
N ALA A 35 -17.89 -11.08 -6.44
CA ALA A 35 -17.83 -12.54 -6.42
C ALA A 35 -16.48 -13.13 -6.86
N TYR A 36 -15.60 -12.32 -7.41
CA TYR A 36 -14.28 -12.74 -7.85
C TYR A 36 -13.37 -13.11 -6.67
N ALA A 37 -12.97 -14.38 -6.59
CA ALA A 37 -12.29 -14.93 -5.41
C ALA A 37 -11.03 -14.15 -4.96
N PRO A 38 -10.12 -13.70 -5.85
CA PRO A 38 -8.99 -12.86 -5.45
C PRO A 38 -9.37 -11.57 -4.73
N ASN A 39 -10.49 -10.93 -5.12
CA ASN A 39 -10.97 -9.73 -4.46
C ASN A 39 -11.49 -10.05 -3.04
N GLN A 40 -12.13 -11.21 -2.85
CA GLN A 40 -12.54 -11.69 -1.52
C GLN A 40 -11.35 -12.07 -0.64
N VAL A 41 -10.25 -12.58 -1.21
CA VAL A 41 -8.98 -12.73 -0.49
C VAL A 41 -8.45 -11.37 -0.07
N TYR A 42 -8.45 -10.37 -0.95
CA TYR A 42 -7.87 -9.06 -0.64
C TYR A 42 -8.48 -8.39 0.61
N ILE A 43 -9.78 -8.60 0.86
CA ILE A 43 -10.49 -8.08 2.05
C ILE A 43 -10.59 -9.08 3.22
N GLY A 44 -10.00 -10.27 3.10
CA GLY A 44 -9.86 -11.25 4.18
C GLY A 44 -11.02 -12.22 4.38
N ASN A 45 -11.97 -12.32 3.44
CA ASN A 45 -13.11 -13.23 3.59
C ASN A 45 -12.77 -14.70 3.34
N ILE A 46 -11.72 -14.94 2.54
CA ILE A 46 -11.08 -16.25 2.36
C ILE A 46 -9.56 -16.05 2.43
N THR A 47 -8.81 -17.08 2.80
CA THR A 47 -7.34 -16.99 2.86
C THR A 47 -6.70 -17.23 1.48
N PRO A 48 -5.44 -16.78 1.28
CA PRO A 48 -4.69 -17.14 0.08
C PRO A 48 -4.55 -18.66 -0.11
N ASP A 49 -4.37 -19.43 0.96
CA ASP A 49 -4.29 -20.89 0.85
C ASP A 49 -5.65 -21.51 0.44
N GLU A 50 -6.77 -20.96 0.91
CA GLU A 50 -8.12 -21.38 0.50
C GLU A 50 -8.39 -21.10 -0.99
N LEU A 51 -7.77 -20.07 -1.57
CA LEU A 51 -7.89 -19.75 -2.99
C LEU A 51 -7.39 -20.88 -3.90
N ASN A 52 -6.45 -21.72 -3.45
CA ASN A 52 -6.01 -22.90 -4.20
C ASN A 52 -7.15 -23.93 -4.41
N ASN A 53 -8.21 -23.88 -3.59
CA ASN A 53 -9.35 -24.78 -3.70
C ASN A 53 -10.46 -24.24 -4.63
N VAL A 54 -10.28 -23.02 -5.17
CA VAL A 54 -11.21 -22.43 -6.14
C VAL A 54 -10.73 -22.75 -7.55
N GLU A 55 -11.60 -23.34 -8.36
CA GLU A 55 -11.30 -23.71 -9.74
C GLU A 55 -10.93 -22.48 -10.58
N ARG A 56 -9.85 -22.61 -11.37
CA ARG A 56 -9.44 -21.58 -12.34
C ARG A 56 -10.07 -21.89 -13.72
N PRO A 57 -10.46 -20.86 -14.49
CA PRO A 57 -10.29 -19.46 -14.18
C PRO A 57 -11.31 -18.93 -13.15
N TRP A 58 -10.84 -18.14 -12.18
CA TRP A 58 -11.66 -17.59 -11.09
C TRP A 58 -12.72 -16.62 -11.60
N TYR A 59 -12.51 -15.99 -12.76
CA TYR A 59 -13.50 -15.08 -13.36
C TYR A 59 -14.69 -15.82 -13.99
N GLU A 60 -14.56 -17.13 -14.27
CA GLU A 60 -15.68 -18.00 -14.68
C GLU A 60 -16.27 -18.76 -13.47
N ASN A 61 -15.46 -18.97 -12.44
CA ASN A 61 -15.82 -19.71 -11.23
C ASN A 61 -16.06 -18.78 -10.03
N LEU A 62 -17.02 -17.87 -10.19
CA LEU A 62 -17.36 -16.88 -9.18
C LEU A 62 -17.90 -17.53 -7.89
N LEU A 63 -17.58 -16.91 -6.75
CA LEU A 63 -18.06 -17.35 -5.45
C LEU A 63 -19.58 -17.16 -5.31
N LYS A 64 -20.24 -18.10 -4.63
CA LYS A 64 -21.71 -18.11 -4.52
C LYS A 64 -22.28 -17.16 -3.46
N ASP A 65 -21.51 -16.85 -2.42
CA ASP A 65 -21.92 -15.97 -1.32
C ASP A 65 -20.81 -14.97 -0.97
N PRO A 66 -20.44 -14.06 -1.90
CA PRO A 66 -19.42 -13.08 -1.61
C PRO A 66 -19.95 -12.00 -0.65
N LYS A 67 -19.04 -11.38 0.10
CA LYS A 67 -19.40 -10.30 1.02
C LYS A 67 -18.69 -9.02 0.62
N ARG A 68 -19.42 -7.91 0.71
CA ARG A 68 -18.88 -6.56 0.50
C ARG A 68 -17.81 -6.21 1.54
N PHE A 69 -18.03 -6.59 2.78
CA PHE A 69 -17.13 -6.34 3.90
C PHE A 69 -16.40 -7.61 4.30
N GLY A 70 -15.16 -7.47 4.72
CA GLY A 70 -14.36 -8.53 5.32
C GLY A 70 -13.51 -8.03 6.48
N PRO A 71 -12.76 -8.92 7.15
CA PRO A 71 -11.92 -8.57 8.29
C PRO A 71 -10.89 -7.48 8.02
N PHE A 72 -10.41 -7.35 6.78
CA PHE A 72 -9.35 -6.41 6.41
C PHE A 72 -9.85 -5.17 5.65
N GLY A 73 -11.12 -5.10 5.27
CA GLY A 73 -11.65 -3.93 4.58
C GLY A 73 -12.96 -4.19 3.84
N GLU A 74 -13.14 -3.53 2.70
CA GLU A 74 -14.34 -3.67 1.88
C GLU A 74 -14.06 -3.53 0.38
N ILE A 75 -15.00 -3.99 -0.43
CA ILE A 75 -15.09 -3.71 -1.87
C ILE A 75 -16.18 -2.66 -2.05
N LEU A 76 -15.78 -1.41 -2.30
CA LEU A 76 -16.69 -0.28 -2.49
C LEU A 76 -17.12 -0.19 -3.98
N PRO A 77 -18.42 -0.04 -4.29
CA PRO A 77 -18.85 0.16 -5.68
C PRO A 77 -18.44 1.54 -6.19
N GLU A 78 -18.31 1.66 -7.52
CA GLU A 78 -17.76 2.86 -8.19
C GLU A 78 -18.57 4.13 -7.91
N ASP A 79 -19.89 4.02 -7.83
CA ASP A 79 -20.79 5.14 -7.58
C ASP A 79 -20.63 5.73 -6.17
N GLU A 80 -20.54 4.86 -5.15
CA GLU A 80 -20.18 5.25 -3.80
C GLU A 80 -18.76 5.82 -3.72
N PHE A 81 -17.82 5.28 -4.51
CA PHE A 81 -16.46 5.81 -4.58
C PHE A 81 -16.41 7.24 -5.14
N PHE A 82 -17.27 7.60 -6.09
CA PHE A 82 -17.40 9.00 -6.55
C PHE A 82 -17.88 9.93 -5.44
N GLY A 83 -18.81 9.48 -4.59
CA GLY A 83 -19.21 10.22 -3.40
C GLY A 83 -18.06 10.36 -2.41
N LEU A 84 -17.30 9.30 -2.19
CA LEU A 84 -16.11 9.33 -1.34
C LEU A 84 -15.06 10.32 -1.86
N MET A 85 -14.80 10.32 -3.18
CA MET A 85 -13.92 11.31 -3.82
C MET A 85 -14.42 12.73 -3.60
N ALA A 86 -15.71 12.99 -3.81
CA ALA A 86 -16.30 14.31 -3.57
C ALA A 86 -16.19 14.74 -2.10
N SER A 87 -16.33 13.82 -1.15
CA SER A 87 -16.15 14.10 0.29
C SER A 87 -14.68 14.32 0.69
N SER A 88 -13.74 13.80 -0.12
CA SER A 88 -12.29 13.85 0.12
C SER A 88 -11.63 15.08 -0.52
N ASP A 89 -12.35 15.77 -1.38
CA ASP A 89 -11.88 16.91 -2.14
C ASP A 89 -11.89 18.20 -1.32
N SER A 90 -10.71 18.81 -1.19
CA SER A 90 -10.51 20.05 -0.44
C SER A 90 -10.61 21.31 -1.31
N PHE A 91 -10.69 21.17 -2.62
CA PHE A 91 -10.52 22.26 -3.60
C PHE A 91 -11.68 22.37 -4.60
N ASP A 92 -12.78 21.66 -4.34
CA ASP A 92 -13.99 21.70 -5.17
C ASP A 92 -13.76 21.33 -6.64
N LEU A 93 -12.83 20.42 -6.88
CA LEU A 93 -12.46 19.86 -8.17
C LEU A 93 -13.46 18.81 -8.65
N VAL A 94 -14.03 18.01 -7.74
CA VAL A 94 -15.05 16.99 -8.04
C VAL A 94 -16.43 17.64 -8.07
N VAL A 95 -17.08 17.61 -9.23
CA VAL A 95 -18.42 18.14 -9.43
C VAL A 95 -19.34 16.99 -9.84
N LEU A 96 -20.26 16.62 -8.95
CA LEU A 96 -21.28 15.59 -9.24
C LEU A 96 -22.55 16.23 -9.80
N GLU A 97 -23.32 15.45 -10.56
CA GLU A 97 -24.66 15.83 -11.01
C GLU A 97 -25.61 15.91 -9.79
N GLU A 98 -26.57 16.83 -9.81
CA GLU A 98 -27.45 17.12 -8.68
C GLU A 98 -28.25 15.89 -8.20
N GLY A 99 -28.87 15.16 -9.13
CA GLY A 99 -29.60 13.93 -8.84
C GLY A 99 -28.67 12.83 -8.31
N PHE A 100 -27.54 12.60 -8.99
CA PHE A 100 -26.54 11.61 -8.60
C PHE A 100 -25.94 11.91 -7.22
N SER A 101 -25.60 13.17 -6.95
CA SER A 101 -25.04 13.58 -5.65
C SER A 101 -26.01 13.29 -4.51
N LYS A 102 -27.30 13.58 -4.70
CA LYS A 102 -28.33 13.25 -3.72
C LYS A 102 -28.44 11.74 -3.50
N GLU A 103 -28.50 10.97 -4.58
CA GLU A 103 -28.57 9.50 -4.50
C GLU A 103 -27.36 8.92 -3.72
N ILE A 104 -26.15 9.38 -4.02
CA ILE A 104 -24.94 8.87 -3.39
C ILE A 104 -24.83 9.29 -1.93
N LYS A 105 -25.27 10.50 -1.56
CA LYS A 105 -25.41 10.87 -0.14
C LYS A 105 -26.34 9.93 0.60
N ASP A 106 -27.50 9.62 0.02
CA ASP A 106 -28.48 8.72 0.63
C ASP A 106 -27.87 7.30 0.79
N LYS A 107 -27.14 6.79 -0.21
CA LYS A 107 -26.42 5.51 -0.11
C LYS A 107 -25.35 5.53 0.98
N LEU A 108 -24.46 6.51 0.95
CA LEU A 108 -23.34 6.65 1.89
C LEU A 108 -23.80 6.93 3.32
N SER A 109 -25.00 7.46 3.54
CA SER A 109 -25.58 7.61 4.88
C SER A 109 -25.79 6.28 5.60
N ASN A 110 -25.92 5.18 4.86
CA ASN A 110 -26.02 3.82 5.40
C ASN A 110 -24.65 3.14 5.56
N HIS A 111 -23.57 3.80 5.15
CA HIS A 111 -22.24 3.23 5.20
C HIS A 111 -21.70 3.19 6.64
N PRO A 112 -21.22 2.05 7.15
CA PRO A 112 -20.89 1.88 8.56
C PRO A 112 -19.68 2.71 9.04
N LEU A 113 -18.95 3.32 8.11
CA LEU A 113 -17.80 4.18 8.40
C LEU A 113 -18.02 5.64 8.09
N MET A 114 -19.09 6.02 7.37
CA MET A 114 -19.29 7.42 7.00
C MET A 114 -19.92 8.21 8.14
N THR A 115 -19.50 9.46 8.31
CA THR A 115 -20.04 10.37 9.33
C THR A 115 -20.87 11.47 8.68
N GLU A 116 -21.78 12.07 9.46
CA GLU A 116 -22.57 13.24 9.02
C GLU A 116 -21.70 14.40 8.53
N GLU A 117 -20.54 14.61 9.16
CA GLU A 117 -19.59 15.65 8.72
C GLU A 117 -19.07 15.38 7.30
N GLU A 118 -18.72 14.12 7.01
CA GLU A 118 -18.21 13.73 5.69
C GLU A 118 -19.31 13.75 4.62
N LEU A 119 -20.53 13.32 4.97
CA LEU A 119 -21.69 13.46 4.08
C LEU A 119 -21.98 14.93 3.76
N GLY A 120 -21.74 15.82 4.74
CA GLY A 120 -21.83 17.27 4.58
C GLY A 120 -20.79 17.86 3.60
N ARG A 121 -19.65 17.20 3.40
CA ARG A 121 -18.62 17.61 2.41
C ARG A 121 -19.03 17.31 0.98
N ILE A 122 -19.87 16.29 0.77
CA ILE A 122 -20.47 16.05 -0.55
C ILE A 122 -21.42 17.22 -0.84
N LYS A 123 -21.25 17.91 -1.97
CA LYS A 123 -22.06 19.10 -2.30
C LYS A 123 -23.41 18.72 -2.90
N THR A 124 -24.33 19.67 -3.06
CA THR A 124 -25.64 19.41 -3.71
C THR A 124 -25.49 18.92 -5.15
N GLY A 125 -24.37 19.21 -5.81
CA GLY A 125 -24.12 18.89 -7.21
C GLY A 125 -24.46 20.06 -8.15
N ALA A 126 -24.28 19.83 -9.45
CA ALA A 126 -24.55 20.79 -10.52
C ALA A 126 -25.52 20.19 -11.55
N LYS A 127 -26.17 21.05 -12.33
CA LYS A 127 -26.98 20.62 -13.47
C LYS A 127 -26.11 19.91 -14.49
N ILE A 128 -26.66 18.89 -15.16
CA ILE A 128 -25.94 18.14 -16.20
C ILE A 128 -25.36 19.05 -17.29
N GLN A 129 -26.04 20.12 -17.69
CA GLN A 129 -25.53 21.06 -18.69
C GLN A 129 -24.23 21.75 -18.25
N THR A 130 -24.10 22.07 -16.96
CA THR A 130 -22.87 22.65 -16.41
C THR A 130 -21.72 21.63 -16.39
N ILE A 131 -22.03 20.36 -16.12
CA ILE A 131 -21.02 19.29 -16.18
C ILE A 131 -20.56 19.08 -17.61
N GLU A 132 -21.48 19.05 -18.57
CA GLU A 132 -21.16 18.94 -19.99
C GLU A 132 -20.31 20.12 -20.47
N GLU A 133 -20.65 21.35 -20.08
CA GLU A 133 -19.82 22.55 -20.35
C GLU A 133 -18.41 22.39 -19.78
N LEU A 134 -18.27 21.95 -18.52
CA LEU A 134 -16.96 21.71 -17.90
C LEU A 134 -16.13 20.67 -18.67
N VAL A 135 -16.77 19.59 -19.13
CA VAL A 135 -16.10 18.49 -19.83
C VAL A 135 -15.71 18.88 -21.26
N TYR A 136 -16.62 19.50 -22.01
CA TYR A 136 -16.42 19.77 -23.44
C TYR A 136 -15.73 21.10 -23.72
N GLU A 137 -15.82 22.08 -22.82
CA GLU A 137 -15.27 23.44 -23.02
C GLU A 137 -14.14 23.80 -22.04
N HIS A 138 -13.98 23.07 -20.92
CA HIS A 138 -13.01 23.42 -19.87
C HIS A 138 -12.06 22.27 -19.47
N ASP A 139 -11.90 21.27 -20.33
CA ASP A 139 -10.95 20.16 -20.19
C ASP A 139 -11.15 19.30 -18.92
N ALA A 140 -12.36 19.30 -18.33
CA ALA A 140 -12.65 18.42 -17.20
C ALA A 140 -12.74 16.96 -17.65
N ILE A 141 -12.32 16.03 -16.79
CA ILE A 141 -12.45 14.59 -17.06
C ILE A 141 -13.83 14.13 -16.58
N PRO A 142 -14.65 13.51 -17.44
CA PRO A 142 -15.96 13.03 -17.04
C PRO A 142 -15.84 11.86 -16.06
N LEU A 143 -16.73 11.85 -15.07
CA LEU A 143 -17.00 10.68 -14.23
C LEU A 143 -18.23 10.00 -14.82
N ARG A 144 -18.06 8.75 -15.26
CA ARG A 144 -19.13 7.94 -15.82
C ARG A 144 -19.50 6.79 -14.92
N TYR A 145 -20.79 6.56 -14.80
CA TYR A 145 -21.38 5.38 -14.18
C TYR A 145 -22.44 4.81 -15.12
N ASN A 146 -22.37 3.52 -15.43
CA ASN A 146 -23.25 2.87 -16.42
C ASN A 146 -23.34 3.63 -17.77
N ASN A 147 -22.18 4.05 -18.29
CA ASN A 147 -22.02 4.86 -19.51
C ASN A 147 -22.65 6.27 -19.49
N GLN A 148 -23.23 6.71 -18.38
CA GLN A 148 -23.80 8.05 -18.23
C GLN A 148 -22.81 8.97 -17.51
N ILE A 149 -22.72 10.24 -17.94
CA ILE A 149 -21.94 11.25 -17.21
C ILE A 149 -22.72 11.60 -15.94
N VAL A 150 -22.11 11.33 -14.79
CA VAL A 150 -22.67 11.59 -13.45
C VAL A 150 -21.88 12.64 -12.69
N GLY A 151 -20.79 13.14 -13.27
CA GLY A 151 -19.94 14.17 -12.71
C GLY A 151 -18.72 14.44 -13.58
N CYS A 152 -17.81 15.26 -13.06
CA CYS A 152 -16.49 15.47 -13.65
C CYS A 152 -15.46 15.86 -12.59
N VAL A 153 -14.19 15.73 -12.94
CA VAL A 153 -13.07 16.30 -12.19
C VAL A 153 -12.44 17.43 -13.00
N LYS A 154 -12.36 18.62 -12.40
CA LYS A 154 -11.76 19.81 -13.00
C LYS A 154 -10.25 19.81 -12.85
N LYS A 155 -9.57 20.57 -13.72
CA LYS A 155 -8.19 21.01 -13.49
C LYS A 155 -8.11 21.98 -12.30
N ALA A 156 -7.01 21.92 -11.57
CA ALA A 156 -6.72 22.87 -10.49
C ALA A 156 -5.93 24.10 -10.99
N HIS A 157 -5.40 24.05 -12.22
CA HIS A 157 -4.73 25.19 -12.84
C HIS A 157 -4.81 25.12 -14.38
N ASP A 158 -4.86 26.28 -15.05
CA ASP A 158 -5.05 26.34 -16.51
C ASP A 158 -3.81 25.98 -17.33
N ARG A 159 -2.62 26.10 -16.74
CA ARG A 159 -1.34 25.95 -17.45
C ARG A 159 -0.40 24.92 -16.85
N ASP A 160 -0.71 24.43 -15.65
CA ASP A 160 0.19 23.50 -14.97
C ASP A 160 -0.21 22.09 -15.32
N GLU A 161 0.69 21.39 -16.03
CA GLU A 161 0.48 20.02 -16.46
C GLU A 161 0.28 19.07 -15.29
N ASN A 162 0.91 19.31 -14.13
CA ASN A 162 0.76 18.47 -12.94
C ASN A 162 -0.51 18.83 -12.14
N LEU A 163 -1.21 19.90 -12.52
CA LEU A 163 -2.49 20.30 -11.94
C LEU A 163 -3.63 20.25 -12.98
N ASN A 164 -3.43 19.49 -14.06
CA ASN A 164 -4.46 19.23 -15.05
C ASN A 164 -5.56 18.31 -14.49
N ALA A 165 -6.70 18.21 -15.18
CA ALA A 165 -7.85 17.45 -14.69
C ALA A 165 -7.57 15.94 -14.51
N HIS A 166 -6.72 15.36 -15.36
CA HIS A 166 -6.32 13.96 -15.24
C HIS A 166 -5.50 13.71 -13.97
N THR A 167 -4.46 14.51 -13.73
CA THR A 167 -3.65 14.42 -12.51
C THR A 167 -4.48 14.69 -11.25
N MET A 168 -5.44 15.62 -11.31
CA MET A 168 -6.35 15.87 -10.19
C MET A 168 -7.30 14.70 -9.93
N LEU A 169 -7.74 14.00 -10.97
CA LEU A 169 -8.51 12.76 -10.83
C LEU A 169 -7.67 11.68 -10.13
N GLU A 170 -6.42 11.46 -10.57
CA GLU A 170 -5.52 10.46 -9.96
C GLU A 170 -5.23 10.78 -8.49
N ASN A 171 -4.89 12.04 -8.19
CA ASN A 171 -4.61 12.49 -6.83
C ASN A 171 -5.84 12.35 -5.93
N THR A 172 -7.02 12.74 -6.40
CA THR A 172 -8.25 12.68 -5.60
C THR A 172 -8.67 11.23 -5.35
N ALA A 173 -8.56 10.36 -6.36
CA ALA A 173 -8.87 8.93 -6.21
C ALA A 173 -7.88 8.23 -5.25
N THR A 174 -6.59 8.56 -5.34
CA THR A 174 -5.55 8.05 -4.42
C THR A 174 -5.84 8.49 -3.00
N LYS A 175 -6.10 9.78 -2.77
CA LYS A 175 -6.45 10.33 -1.45
C LYS A 175 -7.69 9.64 -0.87
N ALA A 176 -8.76 9.51 -1.67
CA ALA A 176 -10.03 8.93 -1.23
C ALA A 176 -9.90 7.45 -0.87
N SER A 177 -9.24 6.65 -1.71
CA SER A 177 -9.03 5.22 -1.45
C SER A 177 -8.10 4.97 -0.25
N ALA A 178 -7.01 5.74 -0.13
CA ALA A 178 -6.12 5.69 1.02
C ALA A 178 -6.84 6.07 2.33
N TYR A 179 -7.69 7.10 2.27
CA TYR A 179 -8.51 7.53 3.39
C TYR A 179 -9.47 6.43 3.86
N LEU A 180 -10.17 5.75 2.94
CA LEU A 180 -11.03 4.63 3.29
C LEU A 180 -10.25 3.50 3.98
N ALA A 181 -9.08 3.14 3.43
CA ALA A 181 -8.21 2.14 4.02
C ALA A 181 -7.78 2.53 5.44
N LEU A 182 -7.40 3.80 5.66
CA LEU A 182 -7.05 4.33 6.98
C LEU A 182 -8.24 4.25 7.96
N LYS A 183 -9.47 4.53 7.52
CA LYS A 183 -10.66 4.39 8.38
C LYS A 183 -10.91 2.96 8.82
N HIS A 184 -10.78 2.01 7.90
CA HIS A 184 -10.86 0.58 8.25
C HIS A 184 -9.78 0.20 9.25
N MET A 185 -8.54 0.63 9.04
CA MET A 185 -7.44 0.38 9.98
C MET A 185 -7.72 0.97 11.37
N ILE A 186 -8.15 2.23 11.46
CA ILE A 186 -8.48 2.89 12.74
C ILE A 186 -9.59 2.12 13.47
N LYS A 187 -10.68 1.75 12.76
CA LYS A 187 -11.78 0.96 13.31
C LYS A 187 -11.29 -0.41 13.80
N ASN A 188 -10.52 -1.12 12.99
CA ASN A 188 -10.04 -2.47 13.29
C ASN A 188 -9.01 -2.49 14.42
N ALA A 189 -8.16 -1.47 14.50
CA ALA A 189 -7.20 -1.28 15.59
C ALA A 189 -7.86 -0.77 16.88
N GLN A 190 -9.10 -0.28 16.81
CA GLN A 190 -9.86 0.27 17.94
C GLN A 190 -9.11 1.41 18.65
N ILE A 191 -8.50 2.30 17.86
CA ILE A 191 -7.79 3.49 18.35
C ILE A 191 -8.54 4.76 17.98
N ALA A 192 -8.23 5.88 18.65
CA ALA A 192 -8.62 7.18 18.16
C ALA A 192 -7.71 7.60 16.98
N ALA A 193 -8.24 8.35 16.01
CA ALA A 193 -7.44 8.89 14.92
C ALA A 193 -6.28 9.77 15.45
N GLN A 194 -6.52 10.48 16.55
CA GLN A 194 -5.56 11.35 17.22
C GLN A 194 -4.44 10.60 17.93
N ASP A 195 -4.54 9.27 18.06
CA ASP A 195 -3.45 8.46 18.60
C ASP A 195 -2.32 8.23 17.59
N ILE A 196 -2.54 8.54 16.31
CA ILE A 196 -1.52 8.37 15.26
C ILE A 196 -0.57 9.58 15.32
N ASP A 197 0.73 9.30 15.46
CA ASP A 197 1.77 10.34 15.56
C ASP A 197 2.39 10.67 14.19
N TYR A 198 2.43 9.68 13.30
CA TYR A 198 3.06 9.82 11.99
C TYR A 198 2.34 8.97 10.93
N ILE A 199 2.27 9.49 9.71
CA ILE A 199 1.71 8.79 8.55
C ILE A 199 2.79 8.68 7.47
N ILE A 200 3.03 7.46 7.00
CA ILE A 200 3.84 7.19 5.81
C ILE A 200 2.89 6.75 4.70
N GLU A 201 2.80 7.56 3.65
CA GLU A 201 2.03 7.21 2.46
C GLU A 201 2.95 6.59 1.40
N CYS A 202 2.51 5.56 0.68
CA CYS A 202 3.39 4.77 -0.20
C CYS A 202 2.75 4.27 -1.51
N SER A 203 1.74 4.96 -2.03
CA SER A 203 1.17 4.75 -3.37
C SER A 203 2.15 5.10 -4.49
N GLU A 204 1.73 4.90 -5.74
CA GLU A 204 2.50 5.31 -6.93
C GLU A 204 2.45 6.82 -7.19
N GLU A 205 1.33 7.48 -6.87
CA GLU A 205 1.08 8.85 -7.30
C GLU A 205 1.97 9.88 -6.60
N ALA A 206 2.46 10.88 -7.32
CA ALA A 206 3.26 11.96 -6.73
C ALA A 206 2.55 13.30 -6.93
N CYS A 207 1.97 13.86 -5.86
CA CYS A 207 1.26 15.13 -5.95
C CYS A 207 2.22 16.33 -5.84
N GLY A 208 1.92 17.41 -6.57
CA GLY A 208 2.74 18.61 -6.62
C GLY A 208 2.46 19.44 -7.86
N ASP A 209 3.00 20.66 -7.91
CA ASP A 209 2.89 21.56 -9.06
C ASP A 209 4.09 21.39 -10.03
N MET A 210 4.15 22.18 -11.10
CA MET A 210 5.27 22.18 -12.07
C MET A 210 6.65 22.46 -11.46
N ASN A 211 6.70 23.16 -10.33
CA ASN A 211 7.94 23.54 -9.66
C ASN A 211 8.37 22.50 -8.61
N GLN A 212 7.42 21.79 -8.00
CA GLN A 212 7.63 20.86 -6.89
C GLN A 212 6.90 19.54 -7.12
N ARG A 213 7.24 18.83 -8.21
CA ARG A 213 6.73 17.48 -8.50
C ARG A 213 7.02 16.54 -7.33
N GLY A 214 5.99 15.96 -6.72
CA GLY A 214 6.12 15.10 -5.53
C GLY A 214 6.43 15.83 -4.23
N GLY A 215 6.38 17.17 -4.21
CA GLY A 215 6.51 17.98 -2.99
C GLY A 215 5.20 18.16 -2.22
N GLY A 216 4.06 17.87 -2.86
CA GLY A 216 2.79 17.69 -2.18
C GLY A 216 2.82 16.44 -1.30
N ASN A 217 2.01 16.41 -0.24
CA ASN A 217 2.10 15.40 0.81
C ASN A 217 0.76 14.69 0.99
N PHE A 218 0.62 13.50 0.41
CA PHE A 218 -0.57 12.69 0.55
C PHE A 218 -0.78 12.25 1.99
N ALA A 219 0.29 11.86 2.71
CA ALA A 219 0.19 11.45 4.11
C ALA A 219 -0.55 12.48 4.97
N LYS A 220 -0.22 13.77 4.80
CA LYS A 220 -0.90 14.88 5.49
C LYS A 220 -2.30 15.13 4.95
N ALA A 221 -2.50 15.11 3.64
CA ALA A 221 -3.84 15.31 3.06
C ALA A 221 -4.84 14.22 3.52
N ILE A 222 -4.38 12.98 3.66
CA ILE A 222 -5.15 11.85 4.19
C ILE A 222 -5.36 12.00 5.69
N GLY A 223 -4.31 12.33 6.45
CA GLY A 223 -4.37 12.51 7.90
C GLY A 223 -5.31 13.65 8.31
N GLU A 224 -5.31 14.77 7.59
CA GLU A 224 -6.25 15.87 7.76
C GLU A 224 -7.69 15.39 7.59
N LEU A 225 -7.96 14.68 6.50
CA LEU A 225 -9.30 14.17 6.18
C LEU A 225 -9.81 13.16 7.22
N ALA A 226 -8.90 12.36 7.79
CA ALA A 226 -9.16 11.38 8.85
C ALA A 226 -9.13 11.94 10.27
N ASN A 227 -8.92 13.25 10.45
CA ASN A 227 -8.79 13.90 11.76
C ASN A 227 -7.67 13.28 12.63
N CYS A 228 -6.58 12.86 12.00
CA CYS A 228 -5.33 12.49 12.66
C CYS A 228 -4.57 13.76 13.09
N SER A 229 -5.19 14.61 13.90
CA SER A 229 -4.73 15.98 14.18
C SER A 229 -3.40 16.08 14.92
N ASN A 230 -2.94 15.00 15.54
CA ASN A 230 -1.62 14.91 16.17
C ASN A 230 -0.53 14.38 15.21
N ALA A 231 -0.92 13.90 14.03
CA ALA A 231 0.00 13.30 13.09
C ALA A 231 0.74 14.34 12.26
N THR A 232 2.02 14.07 11.97
CA THR A 232 2.67 14.60 10.77
C THR A 232 2.92 13.44 9.79
N GLY A 233 3.59 13.66 8.67
CA GLY A 233 3.80 12.57 7.72
C GLY A 233 4.60 12.96 6.50
N ALA A 234 4.97 11.93 5.72
CA ALA A 234 5.68 12.06 4.45
C ALA A 234 5.35 10.88 3.53
N ASP A 235 5.62 11.06 2.25
CA ASP A 235 5.37 10.06 1.22
C ASP A 235 6.68 9.32 0.88
N ILE A 236 6.59 8.01 0.65
CA ILE A 236 7.70 7.15 0.22
C ILE A 236 7.34 6.53 -1.13
N ARG A 237 8.22 6.73 -2.12
CA ARG A 237 8.06 6.18 -3.47
C ARG A 237 9.17 5.18 -3.77
N GLY A 238 8.80 4.09 -4.43
CA GLY A 238 9.67 2.95 -4.71
C GLY A 238 8.99 1.85 -5.53
N PHE A 239 7.95 2.21 -6.29
CA PHE A 239 7.11 1.27 -7.04
C PHE A 239 6.52 0.17 -6.11
N CYS A 240 6.39 -1.05 -6.61
CA CYS A 240 6.07 -2.27 -5.85
C CYS A 240 6.92 -2.48 -4.56
N ALA A 241 8.11 -1.86 -4.42
CA ALA A 241 8.91 -1.96 -3.19
C ALA A 241 8.53 -0.92 -2.12
N ALA A 242 7.81 0.15 -2.49
CA ALA A 242 7.47 1.26 -1.59
C ALA A 242 6.77 0.82 -0.30
N PRO A 243 5.81 -0.13 -0.31
CA PRO A 243 5.17 -0.60 0.93
C PRO A 243 6.14 -1.24 1.91
N ALA A 244 7.08 -2.06 1.43
CA ALA A 244 8.07 -2.68 2.30
C ALA A 244 9.07 -1.65 2.83
N HIS A 245 9.48 -0.67 2.02
CA HIS A 245 10.24 0.49 2.50
C HIS A 245 9.49 1.26 3.58
N ALA A 246 8.19 1.52 3.39
CA ALA A 246 7.38 2.27 4.32
C ALA A 246 7.24 1.55 5.67
N ILE A 247 7.02 0.24 5.67
CA ILE A 247 6.96 -0.55 6.92
C ILE A 247 8.31 -0.57 7.63
N VAL A 248 9.43 -0.75 6.90
CA VAL A 248 10.77 -0.72 7.52
C VAL A 248 11.05 0.65 8.15
N ASN A 249 10.68 1.75 7.48
CA ASN A 249 10.82 3.09 8.02
C ASN A 249 9.92 3.31 9.24
N ALA A 250 8.65 2.89 9.19
CA ALA A 250 7.74 2.97 10.33
C ALA A 250 8.27 2.18 11.54
N ALA A 251 8.76 0.95 11.31
CA ALA A 251 9.36 0.13 12.36
C ALA A 251 10.62 0.77 12.94
N ALA A 252 11.44 1.43 12.11
CA ALA A 252 12.62 2.17 12.59
C ALA A 252 12.24 3.38 13.44
N LEU A 253 11.26 4.19 13.02
CA LEU A 253 10.77 5.35 13.78
C LEU A 253 10.20 4.94 15.14
N VAL A 254 9.43 3.86 15.18
CA VAL A 254 8.87 3.31 16.43
C VAL A 254 9.96 2.73 17.31
N SER A 255 10.85 1.91 16.77
CA SER A 255 11.95 1.28 17.51
C SER A 255 12.91 2.31 18.11
N ALA A 256 13.10 3.45 17.43
CA ALA A 256 13.90 4.58 17.92
C ALA A 256 13.19 5.40 19.03
N GLY A 257 11.91 5.17 19.28
CA GLY A 257 11.11 5.93 20.25
C GLY A 257 10.77 7.35 19.77
N ILE A 258 10.86 7.63 18.47
CA ILE A 258 10.51 8.93 17.90
C ILE A 258 8.99 9.10 17.87
N PHE A 259 8.28 8.04 17.48
CA PHE A 259 6.82 7.98 17.43
C PHE A 259 6.34 6.66 18.06
N LYS A 260 5.13 6.65 18.62
CA LYS A 260 4.55 5.46 19.23
C LYS A 260 3.70 4.67 18.26
N LYS A 261 2.95 5.37 17.40
CA LYS A 261 2.05 4.80 16.42
C LYS A 261 2.26 5.47 15.06
N VAL A 262 2.73 4.68 14.10
CA VAL A 262 2.95 5.10 12.71
C VAL A 262 1.97 4.36 11.81
N ALA A 263 1.13 5.09 11.10
CA ALA A 263 0.26 4.53 10.07
C ALA A 263 1.03 4.44 8.75
N VAL A 264 1.05 3.28 8.12
CA VAL A 264 1.52 3.09 6.74
C VAL A 264 0.29 2.93 5.87
N VAL A 265 0.12 3.79 4.87
CA VAL A 265 -1.12 3.86 4.06
C VAL A 265 -0.77 3.92 2.58
N ALA A 266 -1.61 3.36 1.73
CA ALA A 266 -1.55 3.59 0.29
C ALA A 266 -2.95 3.55 -0.35
N GLY A 267 -3.15 4.39 -1.35
CA GLY A 267 -4.35 4.45 -2.18
C GLY A 267 -4.09 3.96 -3.61
N GLY A 268 -5.17 3.69 -4.34
CA GLY A 268 -5.10 3.05 -5.65
C GLY A 268 -4.64 3.98 -6.77
N ALA A 269 -3.95 3.42 -7.75
CA ALA A 269 -3.40 4.15 -8.90
C ALA A 269 -4.33 4.06 -10.11
N VAL A 270 -5.00 5.17 -10.45
CA VAL A 270 -5.95 5.25 -11.58
C VAL A 270 -5.25 4.98 -12.91
N ALA A 271 -4.01 5.45 -13.07
CA ALA A 271 -3.16 5.17 -14.23
C ALA A 271 -3.10 3.66 -14.59
N LYS A 272 -3.25 2.78 -13.60
CA LYS A 272 -3.12 1.33 -13.73
C LYS A 272 -4.43 0.61 -14.06
N LEU A 273 -5.56 1.32 -14.11
CA LEU A 273 -6.83 0.72 -14.52
C LEU A 273 -6.74 0.25 -15.98
N GLY A 274 -7.02 -1.03 -16.21
CA GLY A 274 -6.93 -1.70 -17.51
C GLY A 274 -5.57 -1.59 -18.19
N MET A 275 -4.47 -1.54 -17.42
CA MET A 275 -3.11 -1.46 -17.95
C MET A 275 -2.82 -2.54 -19.00
N ASN A 276 -3.22 -3.79 -18.73
CA ASN A 276 -3.11 -4.94 -19.63
C ASN A 276 -4.43 -5.21 -20.40
N GLY A 277 -5.33 -4.23 -20.46
CA GLY A 277 -6.66 -4.41 -21.03
C GLY A 277 -6.66 -4.86 -22.50
N ARG A 278 -5.64 -4.47 -23.29
CA ARG A 278 -5.48 -4.91 -24.68
C ARG A 278 -5.44 -6.44 -24.76
N ASP A 279 -4.65 -7.07 -23.90
CA ASP A 279 -4.48 -8.53 -23.89
C ASP A 279 -5.73 -9.23 -23.36
N HIS A 280 -6.41 -8.63 -22.37
CA HIS A 280 -7.70 -9.15 -21.89
C HIS A 280 -8.76 -9.16 -23.00
N VAL A 281 -9.00 -8.03 -23.65
CA VAL A 281 -10.00 -7.92 -24.72
C VAL A 281 -9.64 -8.81 -25.91
N HIS A 282 -8.38 -8.82 -26.32
CA HIS A 282 -7.92 -9.67 -27.44
C HIS A 282 -8.18 -11.17 -27.17
N LYS A 283 -8.07 -11.60 -25.92
CA LYS A 283 -8.31 -12.98 -25.49
C LYS A 283 -9.74 -13.27 -25.06
N GLY A 284 -10.65 -12.29 -25.14
CA GLY A 284 -12.05 -12.46 -24.74
C GLY A 284 -12.26 -12.49 -23.21
N LEU A 285 -11.29 -12.04 -22.43
CA LEU A 285 -11.34 -12.00 -20.97
C LEU A 285 -12.07 -10.74 -20.48
N PRO A 286 -12.75 -10.77 -19.33
CA PRO A 286 -13.17 -9.54 -18.67
C PRO A 286 -11.95 -8.67 -18.31
N LEU A 287 -12.14 -7.36 -18.18
CA LEU A 287 -11.11 -6.46 -17.69
C LEU A 287 -10.91 -6.68 -16.18
N LEU A 288 -9.91 -7.48 -15.82
CA LEU A 288 -9.63 -7.82 -14.43
C LEU A 288 -8.91 -6.69 -13.64
N GLU A 289 -8.39 -5.68 -14.33
CA GLU A 289 -7.75 -4.49 -13.77
C GLU A 289 -8.72 -3.30 -13.67
N ASP A 290 -9.95 -3.58 -13.24
CA ASP A 290 -11.04 -2.61 -13.05
C ASP A 290 -11.22 -2.17 -11.58
N MET A 291 -10.31 -2.59 -10.70
CA MET A 291 -10.34 -2.30 -9.26
C MET A 291 -9.23 -1.33 -8.87
N LEU A 292 -9.54 -0.39 -7.96
CA LEU A 292 -8.55 0.34 -7.17
C LEU A 292 -8.24 -0.42 -5.88
N GLY A 293 -6.95 -0.67 -5.61
CA GLY A 293 -6.50 -1.27 -4.36
C GLY A 293 -6.07 -0.22 -3.36
N GLY A 294 -6.28 -0.46 -2.07
CA GLY A 294 -5.75 0.38 -1.00
C GLY A 294 -5.48 -0.46 0.23
N PHE A 295 -4.52 -0.03 1.06
CA PHE A 295 -4.24 -0.69 2.33
C PHE A 295 -3.81 0.31 3.39
N ALA A 296 -3.99 -0.06 4.65
CA ALA A 296 -3.44 0.66 5.78
C ALA A 296 -3.01 -0.32 6.88
N LEU A 297 -1.86 -0.04 7.49
CA LEU A 297 -1.27 -0.81 8.57
C LEU A 297 -0.88 0.12 9.71
N LEU A 298 -1.08 -0.31 10.95
CA LEU A 298 -0.60 0.39 12.14
C LEU A 298 0.66 -0.31 12.67
N ILE A 299 1.77 0.41 12.67
CA ILE A 299 3.00 -0.03 13.32
C ILE A 299 3.11 0.71 14.65
N GLY A 300 3.06 -0.06 15.75
CA GLY A 300 3.07 0.46 17.11
C GLY A 300 4.23 -0.07 17.95
N GLU A 301 4.41 0.53 19.13
CA GLU A 301 5.33 0.01 20.15
C GLU A 301 5.06 -1.47 20.46
N ASN A 302 6.08 -2.18 20.94
CA ASN A 302 5.94 -3.58 21.31
C ASN A 302 4.93 -3.75 22.45
N ASP A 303 3.76 -4.30 22.12
CA ASP A 303 2.66 -4.56 23.04
C ASP A 303 2.71 -5.95 23.71
N GLY A 304 3.74 -6.74 23.38
CA GLY A 304 3.92 -8.11 23.84
C GLY A 304 2.98 -9.14 23.22
N LYS A 305 2.17 -8.77 22.23
CA LYS A 305 1.15 -9.62 21.61
C LYS A 305 1.30 -9.71 20.09
N ASN A 306 1.23 -8.57 19.41
CA ASN A 306 1.29 -8.51 17.94
C ASN A 306 2.70 -8.89 17.44
N PRO A 307 2.81 -9.50 16.25
CA PRO A 307 4.11 -9.89 15.69
C PRO A 307 5.11 -8.74 15.64
N VAL A 308 6.39 -9.05 15.86
CA VAL A 308 7.47 -8.06 15.82
C VAL A 308 8.17 -8.07 14.46
N ILE A 309 8.59 -6.89 14.00
CA ILE A 309 9.40 -6.74 12.78
C ILE A 309 10.88 -6.76 13.18
N ARG A 310 11.66 -7.64 12.56
CA ARG A 310 13.11 -7.79 12.80
C ARG A 310 13.92 -6.72 12.08
N THR A 311 14.02 -5.54 12.71
CA THR A 311 14.73 -4.36 12.15
C THR A 311 16.24 -4.53 11.98
N GLU A 312 16.85 -5.50 12.66
CA GLU A 312 18.29 -5.79 12.61
C GLU A 312 18.71 -6.59 11.37
N THR A 313 17.77 -7.25 10.71
CA THR A 313 18.00 -8.19 9.60
C THR A 313 17.17 -7.82 8.37
N ILE A 314 17.20 -6.55 8.00
CA ILE A 314 16.58 -6.07 6.76
C ILE A 314 17.40 -6.59 5.56
N GLY A 315 16.73 -7.29 4.64
CA GLY A 315 17.28 -7.64 3.34
C GLY A 315 17.29 -6.42 2.43
N ARG A 316 18.37 -6.22 1.68
CA ARG A 316 18.56 -4.98 0.91
C ARG A 316 19.23 -5.28 -0.42
N HIS A 317 18.54 -4.92 -1.49
CA HIS A 317 19.15 -4.80 -2.81
C HIS A 317 19.97 -3.51 -2.83
N THR A 318 21.29 -3.64 -2.85
CA THR A 318 22.18 -2.49 -2.86
C THR A 318 22.45 -2.04 -4.29
N ILE A 319 22.86 -0.79 -4.48
CA ILE A 319 23.30 -0.27 -5.79
C ILE A 319 24.37 -1.17 -6.43
N GLY A 320 25.20 -1.83 -5.61
CA GLY A 320 26.26 -2.74 -6.05
C GLY A 320 25.84 -4.21 -6.26
N THR A 321 24.62 -4.61 -5.90
CA THR A 321 24.16 -6.01 -5.99
C THR A 321 24.06 -6.50 -7.43
N GLY A 322 23.85 -5.59 -8.39
CA GLY A 322 23.58 -5.93 -9.79
C GLY A 322 22.12 -6.37 -10.00
N SER A 323 21.77 -6.79 -11.21
CA SER A 323 20.38 -7.05 -11.63
C SER A 323 20.05 -8.52 -11.92
N SER A 324 20.96 -9.46 -11.65
CA SER A 324 20.66 -10.88 -11.88
C SER A 324 19.64 -11.38 -10.84
N PRO A 325 18.60 -12.15 -11.24
CA PRO A 325 17.59 -12.63 -10.31
C PRO A 325 18.15 -13.36 -9.08
N GLN A 326 19.22 -14.14 -9.26
CA GLN A 326 19.89 -14.85 -8.17
C GLN A 326 20.57 -13.91 -7.18
N ALA A 327 21.23 -12.84 -7.66
CA ALA A 327 21.88 -11.87 -6.77
C ALA A 327 20.82 -11.06 -5.99
N VAL A 328 19.72 -10.70 -6.65
CA VAL A 328 18.59 -10.02 -5.99
C VAL A 328 18.03 -10.91 -4.87
N ILE A 329 17.64 -12.15 -5.17
CA ILE A 329 17.09 -13.07 -4.17
C ILE A 329 18.11 -13.39 -3.07
N GLN A 330 19.39 -13.55 -3.39
CA GLN A 330 20.43 -13.68 -2.36
C GLN A 330 20.41 -12.48 -1.40
N SER A 331 20.40 -11.24 -1.92
CA SER A 331 20.48 -10.03 -1.09
C SER A 331 19.25 -9.71 -0.25
N ILE A 332 18.05 -10.06 -0.73
CA ILE A 332 16.79 -9.74 -0.05
C ILE A 332 16.16 -10.95 0.64
N VAL A 333 16.62 -12.17 0.39
CA VAL A 333 16.09 -13.37 1.08
C VAL A 333 17.16 -14.01 1.93
N TYR A 334 18.29 -14.40 1.35
CA TYR A 334 19.25 -15.24 2.06
C TYR A 334 20.20 -14.46 2.95
N ASP A 335 20.71 -13.30 2.53
CA ASP A 335 21.57 -12.45 3.36
C ASP A 335 20.94 -12.08 4.73
N PRO A 336 19.65 -11.72 4.83
CA PRO A 336 19.02 -11.51 6.13
C PRO A 336 18.79 -12.81 6.93
N LEU A 337 18.54 -13.95 6.28
CA LEU A 337 18.43 -15.26 6.96
C LEU A 337 19.78 -15.72 7.52
N ASP A 338 20.85 -15.56 6.75
CA ASP A 338 22.22 -15.91 7.13
C ASP A 338 22.66 -15.17 8.41
N LYS A 339 22.26 -13.90 8.56
CA LYS A 339 22.52 -13.10 9.77
C LYS A 339 21.82 -13.65 11.01
N LEU A 340 20.67 -14.31 10.84
CA LEU A 340 19.92 -14.96 11.93
C LEU A 340 20.33 -16.42 12.13
N GLY A 341 21.14 -16.98 11.23
CA GLY A 341 21.42 -18.42 11.18
C GLY A 341 20.19 -19.25 10.79
N TYR A 342 19.22 -18.65 10.08
CA TYR A 342 18.05 -19.34 9.57
C TYR A 342 18.31 -19.92 8.18
N LYS A 343 17.64 -21.02 7.88
CA LYS A 343 17.48 -21.57 6.53
C LYS A 343 16.17 -21.09 5.91
N ALA A 344 16.00 -21.32 4.62
CA ALA A 344 14.74 -21.02 3.92
C ALA A 344 13.53 -21.75 4.56
N GLU A 345 13.71 -23.00 5.01
CA GLU A 345 12.66 -23.80 5.66
C GLU A 345 12.25 -23.28 7.05
N ASP A 346 13.05 -22.43 7.69
CA ASP A 346 12.70 -21.82 8.99
C ASP A 346 11.65 -20.70 8.85
N ILE A 347 11.34 -20.28 7.62
CA ILE A 347 10.34 -19.27 7.30
C ILE A 347 9.07 -19.97 6.85
N ASP A 348 7.96 -19.85 7.59
CA ASP A 348 6.73 -20.58 7.26
C ASP A 348 6.13 -20.13 5.91
N LYS A 349 6.19 -18.83 5.59
CA LYS A 349 5.74 -18.29 4.30
C LYS A 349 6.64 -17.17 3.79
N PHE A 350 6.82 -17.10 2.48
CA PHE A 350 7.39 -15.96 1.78
C PHE A 350 6.28 -15.18 1.08
N ALA A 351 6.21 -13.87 1.28
CA ALA A 351 5.31 -12.98 0.56
C ALA A 351 6.13 -12.05 -0.36
N PRO A 352 6.43 -12.47 -1.60
CA PRO A 352 7.05 -11.66 -2.63
C PRO A 352 6.00 -10.77 -3.29
N GLU A 353 6.12 -10.51 -4.59
CA GLU A 353 5.03 -9.86 -5.30
C GLU A 353 3.86 -10.85 -5.48
N LEU A 354 2.67 -10.45 -5.03
CA LEU A 354 1.46 -11.26 -4.96
C LEU A 354 0.46 -10.90 -6.08
N GLN A 355 0.95 -10.53 -7.27
CA GLN A 355 0.09 -10.25 -8.42
C GLN A 355 -0.85 -11.42 -8.69
N ASN A 356 -2.12 -11.12 -8.92
CA ASN A 356 -3.07 -12.10 -9.40
C ASN A 356 -2.61 -12.67 -10.76
N PRO A 357 -2.35 -13.99 -10.86
CA PRO A 357 -1.85 -14.62 -12.08
C PRO A 357 -2.80 -14.51 -13.27
N GLU A 358 -4.12 -14.41 -13.07
CA GLU A 358 -5.06 -14.25 -14.18
C GLU A 358 -4.92 -12.91 -14.90
N ILE A 359 -4.43 -11.89 -14.19
CA ILE A 359 -4.09 -10.59 -14.78
C ILE A 359 -2.76 -10.68 -15.55
N THR A 360 -1.75 -11.32 -14.97
CA THR A 360 -0.38 -11.27 -15.51
C THR A 360 -0.08 -12.33 -16.57
N GLU A 361 -0.73 -13.49 -16.53
CA GLU A 361 -0.58 -14.56 -17.53
C GLU A 361 -1.12 -14.13 -18.90
N SER A 362 -2.25 -13.39 -18.90
CA SER A 362 -2.83 -12.85 -20.13
C SER A 362 -1.87 -11.86 -20.81
N ALA A 363 -1.14 -11.06 -20.05
CA ALA A 363 -0.13 -10.11 -20.52
C ALA A 363 1.25 -10.75 -20.82
N GLY A 364 1.38 -12.08 -20.67
CA GLY A 364 2.63 -12.80 -20.95
C GLY A 364 3.70 -12.70 -19.86
N ALA A 365 3.39 -12.09 -18.71
CA ALA A 365 4.29 -12.04 -17.54
C ALA A 365 4.27 -13.35 -16.71
N GLY A 366 3.29 -14.22 -16.93
CA GLY A 366 3.15 -15.52 -16.26
C GLY A 366 2.71 -15.39 -14.79
N ASN A 367 2.88 -16.47 -14.02
CA ASN A 367 2.59 -16.49 -12.58
C ASN A 367 3.79 -15.93 -11.79
N VAL A 368 3.76 -14.62 -11.51
CA VAL A 368 4.85 -13.90 -10.84
C VAL A 368 5.14 -14.41 -9.42
N PRO A 369 4.15 -14.64 -8.54
CA PRO A 369 4.39 -15.25 -7.23
C PRO A 369 5.10 -16.60 -7.32
N GLU A 370 4.60 -17.51 -8.17
CA GLU A 370 5.17 -18.85 -8.33
C GLU A 370 6.61 -18.83 -8.85
N ALA A 371 6.91 -17.93 -9.79
CA ALA A 371 8.27 -17.73 -10.29
C ALA A 371 9.24 -17.29 -9.18
N ASN A 372 8.78 -16.45 -8.25
CA ASN A 372 9.56 -16.04 -7.09
C ASN A 372 9.82 -17.22 -6.14
N TYR A 373 8.81 -18.01 -5.80
CA TYR A 373 8.99 -19.18 -4.92
C TYR A 373 9.95 -20.20 -5.53
N LYS A 374 9.85 -20.47 -6.83
CA LYS A 374 10.77 -21.34 -7.56
C LYS A 374 12.21 -20.83 -7.51
N MET A 375 12.42 -19.52 -7.60
CA MET A 375 13.76 -18.92 -7.50
C MET A 375 14.34 -19.02 -6.08
N ILE A 376 13.51 -18.80 -5.05
CA ILE A 376 13.90 -19.01 -3.65
C ILE A 376 14.30 -20.48 -3.45
N ALA A 377 13.44 -21.44 -3.82
CA ALA A 377 13.72 -22.86 -3.71
C ALA A 377 14.99 -23.29 -4.48
N ALA A 378 15.17 -22.79 -5.71
CA ALA A 378 16.35 -23.10 -6.52
C ALA A 378 17.66 -22.62 -5.86
N LEU A 379 17.63 -21.48 -5.16
CA LEU A 379 18.78 -20.99 -4.43
C LEU A 379 19.01 -21.80 -3.14
N ALA A 380 17.96 -22.28 -2.45
CA ALA A 380 18.08 -23.20 -1.31
C ALA A 380 18.76 -24.51 -1.73
N VAL A 381 18.37 -25.09 -2.87
CA VAL A 381 19.02 -26.27 -3.46
C VAL A 381 20.50 -26.01 -3.73
N ARG A 382 20.81 -24.88 -4.38
CA ARG A 382 22.21 -24.51 -4.67
C ARG A 382 23.04 -24.35 -3.40
N ARG A 383 22.43 -23.93 -2.31
CA ARG A 383 23.05 -23.75 -0.99
C ARG A 383 23.12 -25.05 -0.17
N GLY A 384 22.52 -26.14 -0.66
CA GLY A 384 22.46 -27.42 0.05
C GLY A 384 21.53 -27.39 1.27
N GLU A 385 20.57 -26.46 1.30
CA GLU A 385 19.58 -26.36 2.38
C GLU A 385 18.43 -27.37 2.18
N ILE A 386 18.04 -27.63 0.94
CA ILE A 386 17.03 -28.62 0.53
C ILE A 386 17.53 -29.44 -0.67
N GLU A 387 16.93 -30.60 -0.93
CA GLU A 387 17.23 -31.37 -2.14
C GLU A 387 16.43 -30.87 -3.36
N ARG A 388 16.96 -31.12 -4.57
CA ARG A 388 16.26 -30.72 -5.81
C ARG A 388 14.86 -31.34 -5.94
N ALA A 389 14.67 -32.53 -5.37
CA ALA A 389 13.39 -33.23 -5.38
C ALA A 389 12.32 -32.52 -4.53
N ASP A 390 12.72 -31.72 -3.55
CA ASP A 390 11.83 -31.09 -2.58
C ASP A 390 11.37 -29.68 -3.02
N MET A 391 11.80 -29.23 -4.22
CA MET A 391 11.45 -27.89 -4.70
C MET A 391 9.94 -27.68 -4.85
N THR A 392 9.19 -28.69 -5.30
CA THR A 392 7.74 -28.58 -5.47
C THR A 392 7.04 -28.46 -4.13
N SER A 393 7.35 -29.34 -3.18
CA SER A 393 6.80 -29.26 -1.82
C SER A 393 7.18 -27.97 -1.13
N PHE A 394 8.40 -27.46 -1.33
CA PHE A 394 8.80 -26.16 -0.79
C PHE A 394 7.91 -25.01 -1.32
N VAL A 395 7.62 -25.00 -2.63
CA VAL A 395 6.77 -23.97 -3.24
C VAL A 395 5.33 -24.06 -2.72
N GLU A 396 4.80 -25.26 -2.54
CA GLU A 396 3.46 -25.48 -2.00
C GLU A 396 3.36 -25.10 -0.52
N GLU A 397 4.35 -25.46 0.29
CA GLU A 397 4.37 -25.22 1.74
C GLU A 397 4.63 -23.75 2.06
N HIS A 398 5.68 -23.17 1.48
CA HIS A 398 6.17 -21.83 1.82
C HIS A 398 5.65 -20.72 0.90
N GLY A 399 5.00 -21.07 -0.21
CA GLY A 399 4.37 -20.13 -1.14
C GLY A 399 2.85 -19.98 -0.92
N MET A 400 2.23 -19.13 -1.72
CA MET A 400 0.77 -18.94 -1.79
C MET A 400 0.37 -18.35 -3.14
N PRO A 401 -0.86 -18.56 -3.64
CA PRO A 401 -1.31 -17.94 -4.87
C PRO A 401 -1.34 -16.42 -4.75
N GLY A 402 -1.03 -15.72 -5.84
CA GLY A 402 -1.22 -14.29 -5.93
C GLY A 402 -2.70 -13.94 -6.07
N PHE A 403 -3.09 -12.83 -5.46
CA PHE A 403 -4.49 -12.40 -5.40
C PHE A 403 -4.66 -10.88 -5.54
N ALA A 404 -3.57 -10.12 -5.43
CA ALA A 404 -3.64 -8.66 -5.42
C ALA A 404 -3.88 -8.12 -6.84
N PRO A 405 -4.70 -7.07 -7.00
CA PRO A 405 -4.82 -6.37 -8.27
C PRO A 405 -3.50 -5.71 -8.66
N THR A 406 -3.29 -5.50 -9.96
CA THR A 406 -2.00 -5.02 -10.47
C THR A 406 -1.91 -3.50 -10.46
N GLN A 407 -1.55 -2.92 -9.31
CA GLN A 407 -1.31 -1.48 -9.16
C GLN A 407 0.02 -1.21 -8.47
N GLY A 408 1.15 -1.38 -9.18
CA GLY A 408 2.50 -1.05 -8.67
C GLY A 408 2.74 -1.50 -7.22
N HIS A 409 2.64 -0.60 -6.25
CA HIS A 409 2.67 -0.84 -4.81
C HIS A 409 1.71 -1.94 -4.27
N ILE A 410 0.48 -2.06 -4.79
CA ILE A 410 -0.54 -2.99 -4.28
C ILE A 410 -0.11 -4.46 -4.29
N PRO A 411 0.39 -5.03 -5.42
CA PRO A 411 0.82 -6.42 -5.46
C PRO A 411 2.19 -6.68 -4.80
N SER A 412 2.69 -5.80 -3.93
CA SER A 412 3.84 -6.12 -3.07
C SER A 412 3.54 -7.32 -2.14
N GLY A 413 4.48 -7.72 -1.28
CA GLY A 413 4.21 -8.71 -0.24
C GLY A 413 3.31 -8.23 0.90
N VAL A 414 3.05 -6.92 0.97
CA VAL A 414 2.37 -6.28 2.10
C VAL A 414 0.90 -6.66 2.28
N PRO A 415 0.08 -6.92 1.25
CA PRO A 415 -1.29 -7.39 1.43
C PRO A 415 -1.40 -8.68 2.27
N TYR A 416 -0.33 -9.47 2.39
CA TYR A 416 -0.32 -10.66 3.22
C TYR A 416 -0.12 -10.39 4.73
N VAL A 417 0.28 -9.17 5.13
CA VAL A 417 0.60 -8.83 6.52
C VAL A 417 -0.57 -9.10 7.48
N GLY A 418 -1.81 -8.79 7.08
CA GLY A 418 -3.00 -9.08 7.88
C GLY A 418 -3.20 -10.57 8.14
N PHE A 419 -3.08 -11.39 7.09
CA PHE A 419 -3.16 -12.85 7.18
C PHE A 419 -2.04 -13.44 8.04
N ALA A 420 -0.81 -13.00 7.83
CA ALA A 420 0.34 -13.47 8.60
C ALA A 420 0.19 -13.12 10.08
N ARG A 421 -0.28 -11.91 10.40
CA ARG A 421 -0.56 -11.49 11.76
C ARG A 421 -1.55 -12.44 12.43
N ASP A 422 -2.68 -12.69 11.80
CA ASP A 422 -3.73 -13.54 12.37
C ASP A 422 -3.27 -14.99 12.51
N ALA A 423 -2.54 -15.53 11.52
CA ALA A 423 -1.95 -16.87 11.59
C ALA A 423 -0.93 -17.00 12.74
N ILE A 424 -0.09 -15.98 12.96
CA ILE A 424 0.88 -15.95 14.08
C ILE A 424 0.15 -15.88 15.42
N LEU A 425 -0.86 -15.04 15.55
CA LEU A 425 -1.66 -14.91 16.79
C LEU A 425 -2.44 -16.20 17.10
N GLN A 426 -2.89 -16.92 16.07
CA GLN A 426 -3.54 -18.23 16.20
C GLN A 426 -2.53 -19.38 16.41
N GLY A 427 -1.22 -19.12 16.34
CA GLY A 427 -0.17 -20.13 16.50
C GLY A 427 -0.01 -21.09 15.31
N LYS A 428 -0.61 -20.77 14.15
CA LYS A 428 -0.48 -21.53 12.89
C LYS A 428 0.82 -21.21 12.15
N MET A 429 1.44 -20.07 12.47
CA MET A 429 2.66 -19.57 11.87
C MET A 429 3.56 -18.98 12.95
N LYS A 430 4.87 -18.95 12.72
CA LYS A 430 5.85 -18.31 13.59
C LYS A 430 6.59 -17.17 12.91
N LYS A 431 6.92 -17.30 11.62
CA LYS A 431 7.74 -16.37 10.85
C LYS A 431 7.22 -16.25 9.42
N VAL A 432 7.12 -15.02 8.94
CA VAL A 432 6.89 -14.71 7.53
C VAL A 432 7.96 -13.74 7.07
N MET A 433 8.43 -13.90 5.83
CA MET A 433 9.26 -12.90 5.18
C MET A 433 8.43 -12.11 4.17
N ILE A 434 8.36 -10.79 4.36
CA ILE A 434 7.71 -9.87 3.43
C ILE A 434 8.78 -9.25 2.54
N ILE A 435 8.56 -9.29 1.23
CA ILE A 435 9.54 -8.87 0.21
C ILE A 435 8.87 -7.86 -0.73
N GLY A 436 9.49 -6.69 -0.87
CA GLY A 436 9.15 -5.71 -1.90
C GLY A 436 10.23 -5.67 -2.97
N LYS A 437 9.85 -5.68 -4.25
CA LYS A 437 10.75 -5.50 -5.38
C LYS A 437 10.13 -4.56 -6.38
N GLY A 438 10.89 -3.59 -6.90
CA GLY A 438 10.39 -2.54 -7.78
C GLY A 438 11.19 -2.40 -9.07
N SER A 439 10.52 -2.10 -10.18
CA SER A 439 11.14 -1.94 -11.50
C SER A 439 11.49 -0.46 -11.77
N LEU A 440 12.56 0.05 -11.15
CA LEU A 440 12.93 1.47 -11.24
C LEU A 440 13.27 1.95 -12.66
N PHE A 441 13.68 1.03 -13.55
CA PHE A 441 14.04 1.36 -14.93
C PHE A 441 12.90 1.97 -15.75
N LEU A 442 11.65 1.81 -15.33
CA LEU A 442 10.49 2.44 -15.96
C LEU A 442 10.55 3.97 -15.88
N GLY A 443 11.15 4.51 -14.81
CA GLY A 443 11.37 5.95 -14.66
C GLY A 443 12.47 6.51 -15.57
N ARG A 444 13.21 5.66 -16.29
CA ARG A 444 14.32 6.03 -17.19
C ARG A 444 15.45 6.85 -16.55
N MET A 445 15.59 6.77 -15.23
CA MET A 445 16.67 7.41 -14.46
C MET A 445 17.79 6.44 -14.05
N THR A 446 17.51 5.14 -14.07
CA THR A 446 18.44 4.06 -13.73
C THR A 446 18.05 2.79 -14.50
N ASN A 447 18.95 1.82 -14.66
CA ASN A 447 18.62 0.48 -15.18
C ASN A 447 18.42 -0.55 -14.06
N GLN A 448 18.41 -0.09 -12.80
CA GLN A 448 18.31 -0.97 -11.64
C GLN A 448 16.87 -1.34 -11.32
N PHE A 449 16.75 -2.39 -10.51
CA PHE A 449 15.56 -2.69 -9.73
C PHE A 449 15.77 -2.17 -8.31
N ASP A 450 14.69 -2.07 -7.56
CA ASP A 450 14.73 -1.90 -6.10
C ASP A 450 14.34 -3.22 -5.42
N GLY A 451 14.76 -3.39 -4.18
CA GLY A 451 14.46 -4.58 -3.39
C GLY A 451 14.73 -4.39 -1.91
N ILE A 452 13.74 -4.68 -1.09
CA ILE A 452 13.87 -4.68 0.37
C ILE A 452 12.98 -5.76 0.97
N SER A 453 13.40 -6.33 2.10
CA SER A 453 12.60 -7.30 2.82
C SER A 453 12.76 -7.19 4.33
N PHE A 454 11.79 -7.74 5.04
CA PHE A 454 11.82 -7.87 6.49
C PHE A 454 11.13 -9.15 6.93
N ILE A 455 11.49 -9.63 8.12
CA ILE A 455 10.85 -10.78 8.75
C ILE A 455 9.91 -10.26 9.84
N MET A 456 8.66 -10.71 9.77
CA MET A 456 7.74 -10.62 10.90
C MET A 456 7.72 -11.96 11.62
N GLU A 457 7.74 -11.93 12.95
CA GLU A 457 7.66 -13.15 13.72
C GLU A 457 6.87 -13.00 15.02
N LYS A 458 6.49 -14.16 15.57
CA LYS A 458 5.80 -14.25 16.85
C LYS A 458 6.53 -13.44 17.93
N ASN A 459 5.77 -12.57 18.58
CA ASN A 459 6.27 -11.75 19.67
C ASN A 459 6.75 -12.63 20.84
N PRO A 460 7.99 -12.46 21.33
CA PRO A 460 8.47 -13.17 22.52
C PRO A 460 7.87 -12.64 23.83
N GLY A 461 7.03 -11.60 23.77
CA GLY A 461 6.50 -10.87 24.91
C GLY A 461 7.35 -9.64 25.26
N ILE A 462 6.87 -8.86 26.23
CA ILE A 462 7.65 -7.76 26.80
C ILE A 462 8.66 -8.37 27.78
N THR A 463 9.85 -8.73 27.29
CA THR A 463 10.99 -8.90 28.18
C THR A 463 11.33 -7.51 28.73
N GLN A 464 11.27 -7.32 30.06
CA GLN A 464 11.87 -6.15 30.70
C GLN A 464 13.33 -6.10 30.24
N LYS A 465 13.64 -5.25 29.26
CA LYS A 465 15.02 -4.82 29.08
C LYS A 465 15.36 -4.16 30.41
N ALA A 466 16.33 -4.74 31.12
CA ALA A 466 16.97 -4.07 32.23
C ALA A 466 17.16 -2.63 31.81
N ALA A 467 16.58 -1.70 32.58
CA ALA A 467 16.87 -0.28 32.41
C ALA A 467 18.37 -0.19 32.17
N LYS A 468 18.80 0.52 31.10
CA LYS A 468 20.22 0.90 30.99
C LYS A 468 20.63 1.30 32.41
N PRO A 469 21.67 0.69 33.01
CA PRO A 469 22.12 1.13 34.31
C PRO A 469 22.23 2.63 34.18
N ALA A 470 21.53 3.39 35.02
CA ALA A 470 21.69 4.83 35.04
C ALA A 470 23.20 5.05 35.01
N GLU A 471 23.71 5.71 33.97
CA GLU A 471 25.11 6.11 33.97
C GLU A 471 25.34 6.71 35.34
N ASP A 472 26.36 6.24 36.03
CA ASP A 472 26.60 6.58 37.42
C ASP A 472 26.94 8.07 37.51
N VAL A 473 25.90 8.92 37.48
CA VAL A 473 25.99 10.39 37.50
C VAL A 473 26.70 10.82 38.77
N SER A 474 26.73 9.95 39.79
CA SER A 474 27.49 10.17 41.01
C SER A 474 29.00 10.25 40.77
N LYS A 475 29.57 9.56 39.77
CA LYS A 475 30.97 9.73 39.37
C LYS A 475 31.22 11.10 38.76
N TYR A 476 30.38 11.53 37.82
CA TYR A 476 30.49 12.86 37.19
C TYR A 476 30.26 13.99 38.19
N LEU A 477 29.29 13.84 39.11
CA LEU A 477 29.08 14.77 40.22
C LEU A 477 30.27 14.80 41.18
N ALA A 478 30.83 13.65 41.54
CA ALA A 478 31.99 13.57 42.43
C ALA A 478 33.25 14.16 41.79
N GLU A 479 33.40 14.06 40.47
CA GLU A 479 34.48 14.70 39.71
C GLU A 479 34.28 16.21 39.66
N ALA A 480 33.08 16.68 39.33
CA ALA A 480 32.72 18.10 39.34
C ALA A 480 32.87 18.74 40.74
N PHE A 481 32.50 18.04 41.81
CA PHE A 481 32.73 18.51 43.19
C PHE A 481 34.21 18.54 43.56
N ARG A 482 35.02 17.61 43.05
CA ARG A 482 36.47 17.62 43.25
C ARG A 482 37.12 18.81 42.55
N GLU A 483 36.79 19.02 41.27
CA GLU A 483 37.25 20.18 40.50
C GLU A 483 36.82 21.50 41.14
N PHE A 484 35.58 21.58 41.64
CA PHE A 484 35.09 22.77 42.35
C PHE A 484 35.82 23.00 43.69
N ALA A 485 36.13 21.94 44.44
CA ALA A 485 36.89 22.04 45.68
C ALA A 485 38.34 22.48 45.42
N ASP A 486 38.98 21.98 44.36
CA ASP A 486 40.33 22.39 43.95
C ASP A 486 40.35 23.84 43.43
N TYR A 487 39.31 24.26 42.71
CA TYR A 487 39.10 25.66 42.32
C TYR A 487 38.96 26.58 43.55
N LEU A 488 38.24 26.16 44.59
CA LEU A 488 38.11 26.94 45.83
C LEU A 488 39.42 27.01 46.62
N LYS A 489 40.21 25.92 46.67
CA LYS A 489 41.52 25.91 47.33
C LYS A 489 42.51 26.86 46.65
N THR A 490 42.60 26.82 45.32
CA THR A 490 43.48 27.71 44.55
C THR A 490 43.12 29.19 44.69
N ARG A 491 41.84 29.50 44.93
CA ARG A 491 41.39 30.87 45.24
C ARG A 491 41.58 31.28 46.71
N GLY A 492 41.54 30.33 47.64
CA GLY A 492 41.80 30.58 49.06
C GLY A 492 43.26 30.80 49.41
N GLU A 493 44.19 30.30 48.59
CA GLU A 493 45.64 30.47 48.79
C GLU A 493 46.21 31.74 48.15
N SER A 494 45.46 32.43 47.29
CA SER A 494 45.92 33.66 46.60
C SER A 494 45.56 34.98 47.31
N ASP A 495 44.74 34.95 48.36
CA ASP A 495 44.48 36.11 49.23
C ASP A 495 45.34 36.11 50.52
N GLY A 496 46.33 35.23 50.63
CA GLY A 496 47.11 34.96 51.84
C GLY A 496 48.58 35.38 51.85
N SER A 497 49.06 36.19 50.90
CA SER A 497 50.44 36.71 50.90
C SER A 497 50.52 38.13 50.36
N GLN A 498 50.46 39.10 51.29
CA GLN A 498 51.25 40.34 51.21
C GLN A 498 52.68 40.06 51.66
#